data_AF-N1ZNG7-F1
#
_entry.id   AF-N1ZNG7-F1
#
_cell.length_a   1.000
_cell.length_b   1.000
_cell.length_c   1.000
_cell.angle_alpha   90.00
_cell.angle_beta   90.00
_cell.angle_gamma   90.00
#
_symmetry.space_group_name_H-M   'P 1'
#
loop_
_entity.id
_entity.type
_entity.pdbx_description
1 polymer ?
#
loop_
_entity_poly.entity_id
_entity_poly.type
_entity_poly.pdbx_seq_one_letter_code
_entity_poly.pdbx_strand_id
1 'polypeptide(L)' 'MDILMPQLMKAAGVTEELKAAEQMKWVGLANNCKAQAEEIILYELIYN' A
#
# COMPACT_ATOMS: atom_id res chain seq x y z
N MET A 1 1.61 0.52 -10.54
CA MET A 1 2.08 0.73 -9.14
C MET A 1 2.08 2.19 -8.74
N ASP A 2 2.62 3.09 -9.58
CA ASP A 2 2.88 4.50 -9.21
C ASP A 2 1.64 5.32 -8.84
N ILE A 3 0.44 4.91 -9.28
CA ILE A 3 -0.83 5.58 -8.95
C ILE A 3 -1.52 4.93 -7.75
N LEU A 4 -1.64 3.60 -7.74
CA LEU A 4 -2.33 2.84 -6.70
C LEU A 4 -1.62 2.92 -5.35
N MET A 5 -0.28 2.80 -5.32
CA MET A 5 0.46 2.75 -4.06
C MET A 5 0.31 4.02 -3.22
N PRO A 6 0.49 5.25 -3.75
CA PRO A 6 0.27 6.47 -2.99
C PRO A 6 -1.16 6.61 -2.44
N GLN A 7 -2.16 6.15 -3.20
CA GLN A 7 -3.56 6.20 -2.77
C GLN A 7 -3.83 5.24 -1.62
N LEU A 8 -3.36 4.00 -1.73
CA LEU A 8 -3.52 2.97 -0.70
C LEU A 8 -2.73 3.31 0.57
N MET A 9 -1.49 3.78 0.44
CA MET A 9 -0.68 4.23 1.56
C MET A 9 -1.33 5.40 2.30
N LYS A 10 -1.90 6.36 1.57
CA LYS A 10 -2.66 7.47 2.18
C LYS A 10 -3.91 6.97 2.91
N ALA A 11 -4.67 6.05 2.29
CA ALA A 11 -5.87 5.49 2.90
C ALA A 11 -5.57 4.65 4.16
N ALA A 12 -4.44 3.94 4.17
CA ALA A 12 -3.99 3.12 5.29
C ALA A 12 -3.23 3.91 6.38
N GLY A 13 -3.04 5.22 6.21
CA GLY A 13 -2.33 6.07 7.18
C GLY A 13 -0.82 5.80 7.24
N VAL A 14 -0.23 5.30 6.16
CA VAL A 14 1.21 5.05 6.05
C VAL A 14 1.92 6.39 5.85
N THR A 15 2.37 6.98 6.95
CA THR A 15 3.00 8.32 7.01
C THR A 15 4.46 8.24 7.47
N GLU A 16 5.26 9.28 7.19
CA GLU A 16 6.65 9.32 7.67
C GLU A 16 6.70 9.51 9.19
N GLU A 17 5.71 10.15 9.80
CA GLU A 17 5.56 10.24 11.26
C GLU A 17 5.36 8.85 11.88
N LEU A 18 4.49 8.02 11.28
CA LEU A 18 4.30 6.62 11.70
C LEU A 18 5.60 5.82 11.54
N LYS A 19 6.36 6.06 10.47
CA LYS A 19 7.63 5.38 10.23
C LYS A 19 8.67 5.68 11.32
N ALA A 20 8.71 6.94 11.76
CA ALA A 20 9.61 7.38 12.83
C ALA A 20 9.19 6.84 14.21
N ALA A 21 7.87 6.75 14.48
CA ALA A 21 7.35 6.31 15.77
C ALA A 21 7.28 4.77 15.90
N GLU A 22 6.81 4.08 14.86
CA GLU A 22 6.54 2.64 14.85
C GLU A 22 6.96 1.99 13.52
N GLN A 23 8.26 1.89 13.26
CA GLN A 23 8.80 1.41 11.99
C GLN A 23 8.24 0.05 11.53
N MET A 24 8.09 -0.93 12.43
CA MET A 24 7.59 -2.26 12.07
C MET A 24 6.12 -2.24 11.64
N LYS A 25 5.31 -1.38 12.26
CA LYS A 25 3.91 -1.17 11.87
C LYS A 25 3.82 -0.48 10.52
N TRP A 26 4.68 0.52 10.29
CA TRP A 26 4.79 1.18 8.99
C TRP A 26 5.12 0.18 7.87
N VAL A 27 6.12 -0.68 8.08
CA VAL A 27 6.51 -1.72 7.10
C VAL A 27 5.36 -2.68 6.85
N GLY A 28 4.67 -3.14 7.90
CA GLY A 28 3.50 -4.02 7.76
C GLY A 28 2.40 -3.40 6.90
N LEU A 29 2.04 -2.14 7.18
CA LEU A 29 1.01 -1.44 6.41
C LEU A 29 1.46 -1.16 4.96
N ALA A 30 2.72 -0.79 4.73
CA ALA A 30 3.26 -0.57 3.39
C ALA A 30 3.23 -1.86 2.56
N ASN A 31 3.57 -3.00 3.17
CA ASN A 31 3.50 -4.31 2.51
C ASN A 31 2.05 -4.71 2.21
N ASN A 32 1.11 -4.46 3.12
CA ASN A 32 -0.31 -4.72 2.86
C ASN A 32 -0.84 -3.87 1.69
N CYS A 33 -0.46 -2.58 1.62
CA CYS A 33 -0.82 -1.72 0.49
C CYS A 33 -0.25 -2.26 -0.83
N LYS A 34 0.98 -2.77 -0.81
CA LYS A 34 1.63 -3.37 -1.98
C LYS A 34 0.89 -4.63 -2.45
N ALA A 35 0.57 -5.54 -1.55
CA ALA A 35 -0.18 -6.75 -1.87
C ALA A 35 -1.55 -6.40 -2.46
N GLN A 36 -2.26 -5.45 -1.86
CA GLN A 36 -3.55 -4.98 -2.38
C GLN A 36 -3.44 -4.35 -3.78
N ALA A 37 -2.40 -3.56 -4.05
CA ALA A 37 -2.16 -3.00 -5.37
C ALA A 37 -1.90 -4.09 -6.42
N GLU A 38 -1.13 -5.12 -6.06
CA GLU A 38 -0.85 -6.26 -6.94
C GLU A 38 -2.11 -7.08 -7.23
N GLU A 39 -2.98 -7.29 -6.24
CA GLU A 39 -4.27 -7.96 -6.40
C GLU A 39 -5.20 -7.18 -7.35
N ILE A 40 -5.30 -5.86 -7.20
CA ILE A 40 -6.13 -5.01 -8.07
C ILE A 40 -5.63 -5.09 -9.52
N ILE A 41 -4.32 -4.93 -9.73
CA ILE A 41 -3.73 -4.99 -11.07
C ILE A 41 -3.94 -6.36 -11.69
N LEU A 42 -3.73 -7.44 -10.93
CA LEU A 42 -3.93 -8.80 -11.44
C LEU A 42 -5.39 -9.04 -11.82
N TYR A 43 -6.33 -8.57 -10.99
CA TYR A 43 -7.75 -8.65 -11.29
C TYR A 43 -8.09 -7.90 -12.58
N GLU A 44 -7.61 -6.66 -12.73
CA GLU A 44 -7.81 -5.88 -13.95
C GLU A 44 -7.22 -6.59 -15.18
N LEU A 45 -6.03 -7.17 -15.09
CA LEU A 45 -5.41 -7.88 -16.22
C LEU A 45 -6.14 -9.16 -16.64
N ILE A 46 -6.86 -9.81 -15.72
CA ILE A 46 -7.58 -11.06 -16.01
C ILE A 46 -8.98 -10.78 -16.54
N TYR A 47 -9.65 -9.74 -16.03
CA TYR A 47 -11.09 -9.54 -16.23
C TYR A 47 -11.47 -8.29 -17.03
N ASN A 48 -10.54 -7.36 -17.27
CA ASN A 48 -10.73 -6.21 -18.18
C ASN A 48 -9.89 -6.35 -19.45
#